data_AF-A0A3N5LK83-F1
#
_entry.id   AF-A0A3N5LK83-F1
#
_cell.length_a   1.000
_cell.length_b   1.000
_cell.length_c   1.000
_cell.angle_alpha   90.00
_cell.angle_beta   90.00
_cell.angle_gamma   90.00
#
_symmetry.space_group_name_H-M   'P 1'
#
loop_
_entity.id
_entity.type
_entity.pdbx_description
1 polymer ?
#
loop_
_entity_poly.entity_id
_entity_poly.type
_entity_poly.pdbx_seq_one_letter_code
_entity_poly.pdbx_strand_id
1 'polypeptide(L)'
;MKAFAKIFAICLLFSMLASCAAPAATPAPAATNPPAAEPIKPADTAAPTLTEAEQWAKDNGVGPYQPATEDWAAVEAAAKKEGSVCVYANSSKVEKLIDPWNALYPDIKLDCGDTDGITTKMQAEQEAGNVVGDVWFNSDGHILYGQFMPNQWIWSYMPPGVVEPEVTPDRP
;
A
#
# COMPACT_ATOMS: atom_id res chain seq x y z
N MET A 1 -16.35 45.36 13.34
CA MET A 1 -15.86 44.01 12.95
C MET A 1 -14.80 43.40 13.87
N LYS A 2 -14.31 44.09 14.93
CA LYS A 2 -13.35 43.51 15.90
C LYS A 2 -13.98 42.90 17.16
N ALA A 3 -15.28 43.11 17.39
CA ALA A 3 -16.02 42.52 18.51
C ALA A 3 -16.56 41.12 18.17
N PHE A 4 -16.99 40.89 16.93
CA PHE A 4 -17.49 39.58 16.47
C PHE A 4 -16.39 38.51 16.36
N ALA A 5 -15.17 38.89 15.98
CA ALA A 5 -14.02 37.97 15.97
C ALA A 5 -13.61 37.49 17.37
N LYS A 6 -13.86 38.30 18.42
CA LYS A 6 -13.56 37.92 19.82
C LYS A 6 -14.61 36.99 20.42
N ILE A 7 -15.87 37.09 19.98
CA ILE A 7 -16.96 36.20 20.41
C ILE A 7 -16.82 34.82 19.77
N PHE A 8 -16.40 34.75 18.50
CA PHE A 8 -16.16 33.47 17.82
C PHE A 8 -14.91 32.73 18.36
N ALA A 9 -13.86 33.47 18.77
CA ALA A 9 -12.68 32.90 19.42
C ALA A 9 -12.95 32.36 20.84
N ILE A 10 -13.95 32.89 21.55
CA ILE A 10 -14.34 32.41 22.89
C ILE A 10 -15.18 31.12 22.80
N CYS A 11 -16.04 30.99 21.78
CA CYS A 11 -16.86 29.78 21.58
C CYS A 11 -16.04 28.55 21.15
N LEU A 12 -14.88 28.74 20.50
CA LEU A 12 -14.00 27.64 20.06
C LEU A 12 -13.01 27.17 21.16
N LEU A 13 -12.84 27.95 22.23
CA LEU A 13 -11.96 27.64 23.37
C LEU A 13 -12.69 26.95 24.53
N PHE A 14 -14.02 26.91 24.51
CA PHE A 14 -14.86 26.20 25.51
C PHE A 14 -15.17 24.74 25.15
N SER A 15 -14.83 24.28 23.94
CA SER A 15 -15.07 22.91 23.49
C SER A 15 -13.91 21.93 23.79
N MET A 16 -12.88 22.35 24.54
CA MET A 16 -11.73 21.51 24.90
C MET A 16 -11.47 21.40 26.41
N LEU A 17 -12.52 21.44 27.23
CA LEU A 17 -12.43 21.23 28.69
C LEU A 17 -13.58 20.34 29.17
N ALA A 18 -13.60 19.07 28.72
CA ALA A 18 -14.46 18.04 29.30
C ALA A 18 -13.97 16.62 28.96
N SER A 19 -12.76 16.26 29.42
CA SER A 19 -12.40 14.83 29.58
C SER A 19 -11.36 14.67 30.68
N CYS A 20 -11.77 14.97 31.92
CA CYS A 20 -11.19 14.36 33.11
C CYS A 20 -12.36 13.83 33.94
N ALA A 21 -12.57 12.53 33.94
CA ALA A 21 -13.35 11.86 34.97
C ALA A 21 -12.79 10.45 35.22
N ALA A 22 -11.99 10.34 36.27
CA ALA A 22 -11.90 9.18 37.16
C ALA A 22 -11.95 9.75 38.59
N PRO A 23 -12.31 9.02 39.66
CA PRO A 23 -12.66 7.58 39.74
C PRO A 23 -13.98 7.31 40.49
N ALA A 24 -14.54 6.10 40.36
CA ALA A 24 -15.42 5.55 41.39
C ALA A 24 -15.33 4.01 41.40
N ALA A 25 -14.77 3.48 42.49
CA ALA A 25 -14.81 2.07 42.82
C ALA A 25 -16.25 1.62 43.05
N THR A 26 -16.68 0.58 42.34
CA THR A 26 -17.98 -0.07 42.54
C THR A 26 -17.73 -1.48 43.12
N PRO A 27 -18.54 -1.96 44.08
CA PRO A 27 -18.25 -3.17 44.85
C PRO A 27 -18.27 -4.45 44.01
N ALA A 28 -17.50 -5.44 44.47
CA ALA A 28 -17.44 -6.79 43.94
C ALA A 28 -18.84 -7.44 43.79
N PRO A 29 -19.16 -8.08 42.66
CA PRO A 29 -20.27 -9.00 42.58
C PRO A 29 -19.88 -10.35 43.22
N ALA A 30 -20.77 -10.82 44.09
CA ALA A 30 -20.75 -12.15 44.68
C ALA A 30 -20.78 -13.26 43.61
N ALA A 31 -20.14 -14.38 43.93
CA ALA A 31 -20.13 -15.59 43.13
C ALA A 31 -21.55 -16.09 42.82
N THR A 32 -21.88 -16.20 41.53
CA THR A 32 -23.05 -16.92 41.02
C THR A 32 -22.58 -17.93 39.97
N ASN A 33 -23.12 -19.15 40.09
CA ASN A 33 -22.78 -20.38 39.37
C ASN A 33 -22.61 -20.22 37.84
N PRO A 34 -21.78 -21.07 37.19
CA PRO A 34 -21.60 -21.05 35.75
C PRO A 34 -22.92 -21.34 34.99
N PRO A 35 -23.28 -20.54 33.97
CA PRO A 35 -24.42 -20.85 33.10
C PRO A 35 -24.13 -22.10 32.25
N ALA A 36 -25.16 -22.93 32.08
CA ALA A 36 -25.15 -24.09 31.21
C ALA A 36 -24.75 -23.72 29.78
N ALA A 37 -23.92 -24.57 29.16
CA ALA A 37 -23.49 -24.42 27.78
C ALA A 37 -24.69 -24.48 26.82
N GLU A 38 -24.97 -23.37 26.14
CA GLU A 38 -25.83 -23.38 24.96
C GLU A 38 -25.09 -24.02 23.77
N PRO A 39 -25.80 -24.70 22.86
CA PRO A 39 -25.18 -25.39 21.73
C PRO A 39 -24.51 -24.39 20.79
N ILE A 40 -23.23 -24.63 20.48
CA ILE A 40 -22.47 -23.84 19.51
C ILE A 40 -23.12 -24.03 18.13
N LYS A 41 -23.80 -23.00 17.64
CA LYS A 41 -24.22 -22.87 16.24
C LYS A 41 -22.96 -22.96 15.38
N PRO A 42 -22.90 -23.83 14.34
CA PRO A 42 -21.74 -23.91 13.47
C PRO A 42 -21.43 -22.52 12.90
N ALA A 43 -20.18 -22.07 13.10
CA ALA A 43 -19.69 -20.88 12.47
C ALA A 43 -19.76 -21.07 10.96
N ASP A 44 -20.61 -20.28 10.30
CA ASP A 44 -20.52 -20.09 8.86
C ASP A 44 -19.08 -19.69 8.56
N THR A 45 -18.38 -20.55 7.83
CA THR A 45 -17.04 -20.27 7.32
C THR A 45 -17.20 -19.19 6.25
N ALA A 46 -17.20 -17.93 6.68
CA ALA A 46 -17.07 -16.80 5.77
C ALA A 46 -15.72 -16.94 5.06
N ALA A 47 -15.74 -17.00 3.74
CA ALA A 47 -14.52 -16.92 2.94
C ALA A 47 -13.76 -15.64 3.32
N PRO A 48 -12.42 -15.68 3.43
CA PRO A 48 -11.64 -14.49 3.72
C PRO A 48 -11.92 -13.44 2.64
N THR A 49 -12.35 -12.25 3.07
CA THR A 49 -12.53 -11.10 2.19
C THR A 49 -11.16 -10.50 1.94
N LEU A 50 -10.80 -10.33 0.66
CA LEU A 50 -9.52 -9.71 0.28
C LEU A 50 -9.46 -8.27 0.77
N THR A 51 -8.26 -7.81 1.12
CA THR A 51 -8.02 -6.38 1.33
C THR A 51 -8.20 -5.62 0.02
N GLU A 52 -8.34 -4.29 0.09
CA GLU A 52 -8.40 -3.44 -1.12
C GLU A 52 -7.12 -3.59 -1.96
N ALA A 53 -5.95 -3.65 -1.32
CA ALA A 53 -4.67 -3.83 -2.00
C ALA A 53 -4.55 -5.22 -2.65
N GLU A 54 -5.01 -6.28 -1.98
CA GLU A 54 -5.06 -7.63 -2.58
C GLU A 54 -6.01 -7.70 -3.76
N GLN A 55 -7.17 -7.05 -3.66
CA GLN A 55 -8.12 -6.99 -4.75
C GLN A 55 -7.52 -6.25 -5.96
N TRP A 56 -6.84 -5.12 -5.72
CA TRP A 56 -6.08 -4.42 -6.75
C TRP A 56 -5.01 -5.32 -7.39
N ALA A 57 -4.24 -6.06 -6.59
CA ALA A 57 -3.20 -6.95 -7.10
C ALA A 57 -3.77 -8.08 -7.97
N LYS A 58 -4.93 -8.61 -7.56
CA LYS A 58 -5.66 -9.62 -8.33
C LYS A 58 -6.17 -9.08 -9.65
N ASP A 59 -6.75 -7.88 -9.64
CA ASP A 59 -7.31 -7.26 -10.85
C ASP A 59 -6.22 -6.87 -11.86
N ASN A 60 -4.99 -6.62 -11.38
CA ASN A 60 -3.83 -6.27 -12.21
C ASN A 60 -2.87 -7.44 -12.49
N GLY A 61 -3.17 -8.65 -11.98
CA GLY A 61 -2.38 -9.85 -12.27
C GLY A 61 -0.94 -9.77 -11.75
N VAL A 62 -0.74 -9.27 -10.54
CA VAL A 62 0.58 -9.21 -9.88
C VAL A 62 0.59 -10.05 -8.59
N GLY A 63 1.79 -10.31 -8.08
CA GLY A 63 2.02 -11.17 -6.93
C GLY A 63 1.53 -12.60 -7.17
N PRO A 64 0.76 -13.20 -6.24
CA PRO A 64 0.25 -14.57 -6.38
C PRO A 64 -0.81 -14.72 -7.49
N TYR A 65 -1.22 -13.62 -8.13
CA TYR A 65 -2.26 -13.60 -9.16
C TYR A 65 -1.73 -13.46 -10.58
N GLN A 66 -0.39 -13.48 -10.76
CA GLN A 66 0.21 -13.37 -12.09
C GLN A 66 -0.25 -14.52 -13.01
N PRO A 67 -0.71 -14.22 -14.25
CA PRO A 67 -1.16 -15.25 -15.16
C PRO A 67 0.02 -16.06 -15.70
N ALA A 68 -0.22 -17.34 -16.04
CA ALA A 68 0.79 -18.19 -16.66
C ALA A 68 1.24 -17.71 -18.06
N THR A 69 0.42 -16.89 -18.70
CA THR A 69 0.65 -16.32 -20.04
C THR A 69 0.18 -14.88 -20.05
N GLU A 70 0.97 -14.00 -20.66
CA GLU A 70 0.68 -12.56 -20.69
C GLU A 70 0.19 -12.10 -22.06
N ASP A 71 -0.79 -11.19 -22.04
CA ASP A 71 -1.22 -10.44 -23.21
C ASP A 71 -0.48 -9.10 -23.26
N TRP A 72 0.74 -9.14 -23.79
CA TRP A 72 1.59 -7.95 -23.93
C TRP A 72 0.96 -6.85 -24.77
N ALA A 73 0.12 -7.20 -25.75
CA ALA A 73 -0.57 -6.21 -26.57
C ALA A 73 -1.62 -5.44 -25.75
N ALA A 74 -2.34 -6.13 -24.86
CA ALA A 74 -3.27 -5.49 -23.94
C ALA A 74 -2.55 -4.60 -22.91
N VAL A 75 -1.43 -5.08 -22.35
CA VAL A 75 -0.60 -4.31 -21.40
C VAL A 75 -0.08 -3.03 -22.06
N GLU A 76 0.51 -3.13 -23.24
CA GLU A 76 1.03 -1.96 -23.95
C GLU A 76 -0.08 -0.98 -24.34
N ALA A 77 -1.25 -1.48 -24.77
CA ALA A 77 -2.40 -0.64 -25.08
C ALA A 77 -2.97 0.09 -23.84
N ALA A 78 -2.89 -0.53 -22.65
CA ALA A 78 -3.26 0.12 -21.39
C ALA A 78 -2.23 1.19 -21.00
N ALA A 79 -0.93 0.84 -21.02
CA ALA A 79 0.15 1.77 -20.68
C ALA A 79 0.17 3.00 -21.59
N LYS A 80 -0.15 2.85 -22.89
CA LYS A 80 -0.32 3.98 -23.82
C LYS A 80 -1.47 4.93 -23.47
N LYS A 81 -2.54 4.42 -22.84
CA LYS A 81 -3.66 5.27 -22.37
C LYS A 81 -3.27 6.07 -21.14
N GLU A 82 -2.43 5.50 -20.27
CA GLU A 82 -1.89 6.16 -19.08
C GLU A 82 -0.81 7.17 -19.45
N GLY A 83 0.03 6.83 -20.45
CA GLY A 83 0.96 7.75 -21.11
C GLY A 83 2.28 7.99 -20.37
N SER A 84 2.46 7.46 -19.17
CA SER A 84 3.73 7.54 -18.44
C SER A 84 3.90 6.42 -17.43
N VAL A 85 5.16 6.12 -17.11
CA VAL A 85 5.56 5.28 -15.97
C VAL A 85 6.63 6.02 -15.16
N CYS A 86 6.40 6.18 -13.86
CA CYS A 86 7.32 6.80 -12.90
C CYS A 86 8.23 5.72 -12.30
N VAL A 87 9.52 5.77 -12.64
CA VAL A 87 10.53 4.85 -12.10
C VAL A 87 11.42 5.60 -11.13
N TYR A 88 11.43 5.20 -9.86
CA TYR A 88 12.43 5.66 -8.91
C TYR A 88 13.63 4.74 -8.94
N ALA A 89 14.79 5.28 -9.31
CA ALA A 89 16.02 4.51 -9.41
C ALA A 89 17.08 5.02 -8.44
N ASN A 90 17.80 4.10 -7.78
CA ASN A 90 19.00 4.42 -7.00
C ASN A 90 20.26 4.41 -7.89
N SER A 91 20.12 4.85 -9.14
CA SER A 91 21.18 4.77 -10.13
C SER A 91 20.97 5.78 -11.26
N SER A 92 21.97 6.65 -11.43
CA SER A 92 22.08 7.57 -12.57
C SER A 92 22.10 6.86 -13.94
N LYS A 93 22.24 5.54 -13.99
CA LYS A 93 22.12 4.78 -15.23
C LYS A 93 20.70 4.79 -15.82
N VAL A 94 19.67 5.09 -15.02
CA VAL A 94 18.29 5.18 -15.52
C VAL A 94 18.14 6.23 -16.61
N GLU A 95 18.91 7.32 -16.54
CA GLU A 95 18.89 8.39 -17.56
C GLU A 95 19.31 7.89 -18.93
N LYS A 96 20.20 6.88 -18.98
CA LYS A 96 20.65 6.25 -20.24
C LYS A 96 19.57 5.38 -20.88
N LEU A 97 18.49 5.09 -20.17
CA LEU A 97 17.37 4.31 -20.67
C LEU A 97 16.30 5.18 -21.35
N ILE A 98 16.34 6.51 -21.17
CA ILE A 98 15.31 7.42 -21.68
C ILE A 98 15.21 7.37 -23.22
N ASP A 99 16.34 7.56 -23.91
CA ASP A 99 16.36 7.53 -25.38
C ASP A 99 15.93 6.17 -25.96
N PRO A 100 16.49 5.02 -25.53
CA PRO A 100 16.04 3.73 -26.05
C PRO A 100 14.59 3.41 -25.65
N TRP A 101 14.12 3.86 -24.49
CA TRP A 101 12.71 3.73 -24.11
C TRP A 101 11.81 4.50 -25.06
N ASN A 102 12.08 5.78 -25.29
CA ASN A 102 11.26 6.62 -26.18
C ASN A 102 11.28 6.13 -27.63
N ALA A 103 12.37 5.47 -28.05
CA ALA A 103 12.44 4.83 -29.37
C ALA A 103 11.53 3.60 -29.49
N LEU A 104 11.39 2.82 -28.42
CA LEU A 104 10.53 1.63 -28.37
C LEU A 104 9.07 1.98 -28.08
N TYR A 105 8.85 2.93 -27.18
CA TYR A 105 7.55 3.33 -26.64
C TYR A 105 7.38 4.85 -26.72
N PRO A 106 7.18 5.42 -27.93
CA PRO A 106 7.11 6.88 -28.11
C PRO A 106 5.89 7.53 -27.43
N ASP A 107 4.86 6.74 -27.13
CA ASP A 107 3.61 7.19 -26.51
C ASP A 107 3.60 7.00 -24.98
N ILE A 108 4.68 6.47 -24.39
CA ILE A 108 4.78 6.23 -22.95
C ILE A 108 6.01 6.96 -22.43
N LYS A 109 5.85 7.99 -21.59
CA LYS A 109 6.96 8.71 -21.00
C LYS A 109 7.59 7.90 -19.85
N LEU A 110 8.91 7.75 -19.86
CA LEU A 110 9.67 7.31 -18.68
C LEU A 110 9.94 8.52 -17.77
N ASP A 111 9.35 8.54 -16.56
CA ASP A 111 9.39 9.68 -15.62
C ASP A 111 10.12 9.34 -14.30
N CYS A 112 10.29 10.36 -13.44
CA CYS A 112 10.88 10.34 -12.09
C CYS A 112 12.41 10.19 -12.01
N GLY A 113 12.99 9.14 -12.59
CA GLY A 113 14.44 9.00 -12.72
C GLY A 113 15.22 8.74 -11.42
N ASP A 114 16.48 9.19 -11.40
CA ASP A 114 17.43 8.93 -10.32
C ASP A 114 17.04 9.70 -9.05
N THR A 115 16.92 9.01 -7.92
CA THR A 115 16.58 9.60 -6.63
C THR A 115 17.19 8.83 -5.46
N ASP A 116 17.59 9.58 -4.43
CA ASP A 116 18.00 9.01 -3.15
C ASP A 116 16.78 8.75 -2.25
N GLY A 117 17.00 7.92 -1.22
CA GLY A 117 16.02 7.75 -0.13
C GLY A 117 14.68 7.15 -0.56
N ILE A 118 14.67 6.33 -1.62
CA ILE A 118 13.46 5.69 -2.19
C ILE A 118 12.59 5.10 -1.08
N THR A 119 13.18 4.28 -0.21
CA THR A 119 12.48 3.64 0.91
C THR A 119 11.68 4.64 1.77
N THR A 120 12.32 5.71 2.25
CA THR A 120 11.65 6.73 3.08
C THR A 120 10.55 7.45 2.31
N LYS A 121 10.81 7.79 1.05
CA LYS A 121 9.83 8.46 0.18
C LYS A 121 8.60 7.58 -0.03
N MET A 122 8.81 6.30 -0.31
CA MET A 122 7.72 5.37 -0.62
C MET A 122 6.88 5.02 0.59
N GLN A 123 7.52 4.85 1.74
CA GLN A 123 6.78 4.72 2.99
C GLN A 123 5.89 5.95 3.23
N ALA A 124 6.43 7.16 3.05
CA ALA A 124 5.65 8.37 3.25
C ALA A 124 4.49 8.51 2.25
N GLU A 125 4.69 8.12 0.99
CA GLU A 125 3.63 8.14 -0.04
C GLU A 125 2.52 7.13 0.26
N GLN A 126 2.87 5.93 0.70
CA GLN A 126 1.92 4.89 1.09
C GLN A 126 1.12 5.30 2.33
N GLU A 127 1.80 5.82 3.36
CA GLU A 127 1.15 6.31 4.58
C GLU A 127 0.23 7.52 4.32
N ALA A 128 0.59 8.37 3.35
CA ALA A 128 -0.21 9.52 2.94
C ALA A 128 -1.34 9.17 1.94
N GLY A 129 -1.35 7.96 1.38
CA GLY A 129 -2.25 7.57 0.30
C GLY A 129 -2.03 8.34 -1.01
N ASN A 130 -0.82 8.86 -1.23
CA ASN A 130 -0.44 9.64 -2.40
C ASN A 130 0.76 8.98 -3.10
N VAL A 131 0.53 7.78 -3.62
CA VAL A 131 1.53 6.96 -4.32
C VAL A 131 1.78 7.53 -5.71
N VAL A 132 3.05 7.83 -6.00
CA VAL A 132 3.50 8.38 -7.28
C VAL A 132 4.40 7.41 -8.04
N GLY A 133 5.21 6.62 -7.34
CA GLY A 133 6.16 5.69 -7.96
C GLY A 133 5.54 4.37 -8.37
N ASP A 134 5.68 4.00 -9.64
CA ASP A 134 5.19 2.73 -10.19
C ASP A 134 6.21 1.60 -10.05
N VAL A 135 7.49 1.88 -10.34
CA VAL A 135 8.57 0.89 -10.30
C VAL A 135 9.75 1.42 -9.51
N TRP A 136 10.28 0.60 -8.61
CA TRP A 136 11.41 0.97 -7.77
C TRP A 136 12.62 0.12 -8.13
N PHE A 137 13.64 0.78 -8.64
CA PHE A 137 14.94 0.18 -8.86
C PHE A 137 15.83 0.53 -7.66
N ASN A 138 15.80 -0.30 -6.62
CA ASN A 138 16.57 -0.11 -5.39
C ASN A 138 17.34 -1.38 -4.98
N SER A 139 18.18 -1.27 -3.95
CA SER A 139 18.98 -2.38 -3.43
C SER A 139 18.58 -2.79 -2.00
N ASP A 140 17.50 -2.22 -1.46
CA ASP A 140 17.07 -2.44 -0.07
C ASP A 140 16.15 -3.65 0.09
N GLY A 141 16.56 -4.81 -0.45
CA GLY A 141 15.72 -6.02 -0.46
C GLY A 141 15.20 -6.42 0.93
N HIS A 142 16.01 -6.25 1.98
CA HIS A 142 15.60 -6.54 3.36
C HIS A 142 14.39 -5.70 3.82
N ILE A 143 14.28 -4.46 3.35
CA ILE A 143 13.15 -3.58 3.70
C ILE A 143 11.93 -3.94 2.83
N LEU A 144 12.14 -4.26 1.56
CA LEU A 144 11.06 -4.71 0.67
C LEU A 144 10.33 -5.94 1.24
N TYR A 145 11.09 -6.98 1.60
CA TYR A 145 10.52 -8.22 2.16
C TYR A 145 10.07 -8.06 3.62
N GLY A 146 10.77 -7.26 4.43
CA GLY A 146 10.49 -7.13 5.87
C GLY A 146 9.36 -6.16 6.23
N GLN A 147 9.03 -5.21 5.35
CA GLN A 147 8.07 -4.15 5.63
C GLN A 147 7.08 -3.93 4.49
N PHE A 148 7.55 -3.74 3.26
CA PHE A 148 6.68 -3.28 2.17
C PHE A 148 5.74 -4.38 1.64
N MET A 149 6.25 -5.60 1.43
CA MET A 149 5.38 -6.73 1.05
C MET A 149 4.36 -7.08 2.15
N PRO A 150 4.73 -7.23 3.45
CA PRO A 150 3.76 -7.50 4.51
C PRO A 150 2.68 -6.42 4.64
N ASN A 151 3.03 -5.16 4.36
CA ASN A 151 2.08 -4.04 4.36
C ASN A 151 1.28 -3.91 3.05
N GLN A 152 1.47 -4.82 2.08
CA GLN A 152 0.80 -4.81 0.78
C GLN A 152 1.04 -3.53 -0.04
N TRP A 153 2.21 -2.92 0.15
CA TRP A 153 2.64 -1.71 -0.56
C TRP A 153 3.39 -2.00 -1.87
N ILE A 154 3.83 -3.25 -2.05
CA ILE A 154 4.46 -3.74 -3.27
C ILE A 154 3.96 -5.14 -3.58
N TRP A 155 4.03 -5.52 -4.86
CA TRP A 155 3.62 -6.83 -5.36
C TRP A 155 4.70 -7.36 -6.27
N SER A 156 5.04 -8.64 -6.15
CA SER A 156 6.05 -9.25 -7.02
C SER A 156 5.53 -9.40 -8.45
N TYR A 157 6.46 -9.36 -9.40
CA TYR A 157 6.18 -9.60 -10.80
C TYR A 157 7.42 -10.19 -11.45
N MET A 158 7.29 -11.37 -12.06
CA MET A 158 8.39 -12.04 -12.76
C MET A 158 7.95 -12.35 -14.19
N PRO A 159 8.49 -11.68 -15.22
CA PRO A 159 8.08 -11.93 -16.59
C PRO A 159 8.20 -13.41 -16.99
N PRO A 160 7.27 -13.95 -17.80
CA PRO A 160 7.34 -15.32 -18.27
C PRO A 160 8.68 -15.62 -18.96
N GLY A 161 9.32 -16.71 -18.55
CA GLY A 161 10.61 -17.14 -19.12
C GLY A 161 11.84 -16.51 -18.46
N VAL A 162 11.68 -15.57 -17.53
CA VAL A 162 12.75 -15.15 -16.62
C VAL A 162 12.87 -16.21 -15.52
N VAL A 163 14.09 -16.70 -15.28
CA VAL A 163 14.38 -17.67 -14.23
C VAL A 163 15.34 -17.02 -13.24
N GLU A 164 14.86 -16.78 -12.03
CA GLU A 164 15.67 -16.30 -10.91
C GLU A 164 15.82 -17.44 -9.89
N PRO A 165 17.03 -18.02 -9.73
CA PRO A 165 17.24 -19.20 -8.89
C PRO A 165 17.02 -18.97 -7.39
N GLU A 166 17.02 -17.72 -6.94
CA GLU A 166 16.86 -17.35 -5.53
C GLU A 166 15.40 -17.12 -5.11
N VAL A 167 14.43 -17.22 -6.04
CA VAL A 167 12.99 -17.01 -5.76
C VAL A 167 12.46 -18.11 -4.83
N THR A 168 11.81 -17.69 -3.76
CA THR A 168 11.11 -18.57 -2.81
C THR A 168 9.70 -18.02 -2.52
N PRO A 169 8.79 -18.80 -1.93
CA PRO A 169 7.48 -18.27 -1.54
C PRO A 169 7.53 -17.04 -0.62
N ASP A 170 8.56 -16.93 0.23
CA ASP A 170 8.77 -15.79 1.14
C ASP A 170 9.54 -14.63 0.49
N ARG A 171 10.18 -14.88 -0.66
CA ARG A 171 10.96 -13.92 -1.46
C ARG A 171 10.60 -14.14 -2.94
N PRO A 172 9.36 -13.79 -3.32
CA PRO A 172 8.78 -14.12 -4.62
C PRO A 172 9.32 -13.25 -5.74
#